data_AF-A0A2U1WMI4-F1
#
_entry.id   AF-A0A2U1WMI4-F1
#
_cell.length_a   1.000
_cell.length_b   1.000
_cell.length_c   1.000
_cell.angle_alpha   90.00
_cell.angle_beta   90.00
_cell.angle_gamma   90.00
#
_symmetry.space_group_name_H-M   'P 1'
#
loop_
_entity.id
_entity.type
_entity.pdbx_description
1 polymer ?
#
loop_
_entity_poly.entity_id
_entity_poly.type
_entity_poly.pdbx_seq_one_letter_code
_entity_poly.pdbx_strand_id
1 'polypeptide(L)' 'MAASPMVAEEVRKACRIHARLLDAFIEMTQKELNQLPPGFAEESLQESLEKLRAARKSYGAMAGVVSVSNAA' A
#
# COMPACT_ATOMS: atom_id res chain seq x y z
N MET A 1 26.47 0.24 -15.57
CA MET A 1 25.23 0.63 -14.85
C MET A 1 24.06 0.03 -15.61
N ALA A 2 23.34 -0.94 -15.04
CA ALA A 2 22.18 -1.53 -15.71
C ALA A 2 21.04 -0.49 -15.73
N ALA A 3 20.52 -0.20 -16.92
CA ALA A 3 19.37 0.69 -17.08
C ALA A 3 18.16 0.07 -16.35
N SER A 4 17.56 0.81 -15.42
CA SER A 4 16.31 0.39 -14.79
C SER A 4 15.26 0.15 -15.88
N PRO A 5 14.50 -0.97 -15.83
CA PRO A 5 13.49 -1.24 -16.83
C PRO A 5 12.47 -0.10 -16.84
N MET A 6 12.28 0.48 -18.03
CA MET A 6 11.34 1.59 -18.21
C MET A 6 9.92 1.03 -18.09
N VAL A 7 9.29 1.22 -16.93
CA VAL A 7 7.90 0.81 -16.69
C VAL A 7 6.99 1.51 -17.71
N ALA A 8 6.13 0.75 -18.40
CA ALA A 8 5.17 1.31 -19.36
C ALA A 8 4.19 2.29 -18.66
N GLU A 9 3.78 3.37 -19.33
CA GLU A 9 2.94 4.39 -18.69
C GLU A 9 1.58 3.83 -18.21
N GLU A 10 1.00 2.87 -18.94
CA GLU A 10 -0.23 2.20 -18.50
C GLU A 10 -0.05 1.42 -17.19
N VAL A 11 1.13 0.83 -16.97
CA VAL A 11 1.45 0.17 -15.70
C VAL A 11 1.55 1.21 -14.58
N ARG A 12 2.20 2.36 -14.81
CA ARG A 12 2.25 3.44 -13.80
C ARG A 12 0.84 3.95 -13.47
N LYS A 13 0.00 4.16 -14.48
CA LYS A 13 -1.39 4.59 -14.32
C LYS A 13 -2.19 3.58 -13.49
N ALA A 14 -2.08 2.29 -13.80
CA ALA A 14 -2.69 1.23 -13.00
C ALA A 14 -2.19 1.28 -11.54
N CYS A 15 -0.88 1.38 -11.33
CA CYS A 15 -0.30 1.47 -9.98
C CYS A 15 -0.83 2.69 -9.18
N ARG A 16 -1.01 3.86 -9.81
CA ARG A 16 -1.63 5.03 -9.15
C ARG A 16 -3.07 4.75 -8.73
N ILE A 17 -3.86 4.10 -9.59
CA ILE A 17 -5.24 3.72 -9.27
C ILE A 17 -5.26 2.74 -8.09
N HIS A 18 -4.43 1.70 -8.12
CA HIS A 18 -4.33 0.73 -7.03
C HIS A 18 -3.89 1.39 -5.71
N ALA A 19 -2.88 2.27 -5.73
CA ALA A 19 -2.44 2.99 -4.55
C ALA A 19 -3.58 3.80 -3.91
N ARG A 20 -4.38 4.52 -4.72
CA ARG A 20 -5.53 5.30 -4.23
C ARG A 20 -6.62 4.42 -3.64
N LEU A 21 -6.91 3.27 -4.26
CA LEU A 21 -7.88 2.32 -3.71
C LEU A 21 -7.39 1.74 -2.37
N LEU A 22 -6.10 1.42 -2.27
CA LEU A 22 -5.49 0.97 -1.02
C LEU A 22 -5.54 2.03 0.07
N ASP A 23 -5.34 3.32 -0.26
CA ASP A 23 -5.50 4.41 0.71
C ASP A 23 -6.93 4.40 1.32
N ALA A 24 -7.98 4.23 0.50
CA ALA A 24 -9.36 4.15 0.98
C ALA A 24 -9.63 2.88 1.82
N PHE A 25 -9.09 1.73 1.42
CA PHE A 25 -9.22 0.50 2.21
C PHE A 25 -8.50 0.62 3.56
N ILE A 26 -7.29 1.19 3.59
CA ILE A 26 -6.54 1.43 4.83
C ILE A 26 -7.33 2.32 5.78
N GLU A 27 -7.93 3.40 5.28
CA GLU A 27 -8.76 4.30 6.10
C GLU A 27 -9.97 3.57 6.70
N MET A 28 -10.69 2.82 5.88
CA MET A 28 -11.86 2.04 6.31
C MET A 28 -11.48 0.96 7.33
N THR A 29 -10.40 0.21 7.07
CA THR A 29 -9.89 -0.82 7.98
C THR A 29 -9.45 -0.23 9.32
N GLN A 30 -8.76 0.92 9.32
CA GLN A 30 -8.37 1.60 10.56
C GLN A 30 -9.59 2.07 11.35
N LYS A 31 -10.61 2.60 10.67
CA LYS A 31 -11.85 3.04 11.31
C LYS A 31 -12.58 1.88 12.00
N GLU A 32 -12.67 0.73 11.33
CA GLU A 32 -13.27 -0.48 11.88
C GLU A 32 -12.44 -1.01 13.07
N LEU A 33 -11.11 -1.07 12.93
CA LEU A 33 -10.21 -1.52 14.00
C LEU A 33 -10.39 -0.71 15.29
N ASN A 34 -10.57 0.61 15.18
CA ASN A 34 -10.78 1.49 16.32
C ASN A 34 -12.10 1.25 17.09
N GLN A 35 -13.02 0.46 16.54
CA GLN A 35 -14.32 0.15 17.13
C GLN A 35 -14.39 -1.28 17.68
N LEU A 36 -13.40 -2.12 17.39
CA LEU A 36 -13.40 -3.52 17.80
C LEU A 36 -12.97 -3.66 19.27
N PRO A 37 -13.64 -4.53 20.03
CA PRO A 37 -13.12 -4.95 21.32
C PRO A 37 -11.90 -5.86 21.13
N PRO A 38 -11.05 -6.00 22.16
CA PRO A 38 -9.90 -6.88 22.08
C PRO A 38 -10.25 -8.33 21.74
N GLY A 39 -9.49 -8.93 20.84
CA GLY A 39 -9.61 -10.35 20.49
C GLY A 39 -9.27 -10.67 19.05
N PHE A 40 -9.60 -11.89 18.62
CA PHE A 40 -9.19 -12.43 17.32
C PHE A 40 -9.58 -11.54 16.12
N ALA A 41 -10.74 -10.89 16.17
CA ALA A 41 -11.18 -9.99 15.09
C ALA A 41 -10.30 -8.74 14.98
N GLU A 42 -9.93 -8.13 16.11
CA GLU A 42 -8.99 -7.01 16.16
C GLU A 42 -7.63 -7.44 15.61
N GLU A 43 -7.07 -8.53 16.12
CA GLU A 43 -5.76 -9.06 15.71
C GLU A 43 -5.72 -9.35 14.19
N SER A 44 -6.76 -10.01 13.68
CA SER A 44 -6.88 -10.34 12.25
C SER A 44 -6.95 -9.09 11.37
N LEU A 45 -7.65 -8.06 11.85
CA LEU A 45 -7.83 -6.82 11.12
C LEU A 45 -6.57 -5.95 11.18
N GLN A 46 -5.82 -6.00 12.29
CA GLN A 46 -4.51 -5.38 12.43
C GLN A 46 -3.48 -6.00 11.46
N GLU A 47 -3.42 -7.33 11.36
CA GLU A 47 -2.56 -8.01 10.37
C GLU A 47 -2.96 -7.63 8.93
N SER A 48 -4.26 -7.55 8.66
CA SER A 48 -4.77 -7.13 7.35
C SER A 48 -4.38 -5.69 7.03
N LEU A 49 -4.45 -4.78 8.01
CA LEU A 49 -4.04 -3.38 7.87
C LEU A 49 -2.55 -3.25 7.53
N GLU A 50 -1.70 -4.06 8.15
CA GLU A 50 -0.26 -4.11 7.85
C GLU A 50 -0.01 -4.58 6.40
N LYS A 51 -0.70 -5.63 5.96
CA LYS A 51 -0.62 -6.12 4.56
C LYS A 51 -1.06 -5.05 3.56
N LEU A 52 -2.16 -4.34 3.85
CA LEU A 52 -2.65 -3.25 3.01
C LEU A 52 -1.62 -2.10 2.90
N ARG A 53 -1.01 -1.71 4.03
CA ARG A 53 0.06 -0.69 4.06
C ARG A 53 1.28 -1.11 3.26
N ALA A 54 1.70 -2.38 3.38
CA ALA A 54 2.80 -2.94 2.61
C ALA A 54 2.50 -2.93 1.10
N ALA A 55 1.31 -3.38 0.69
CA ALA A 55 0.87 -3.34 -0.70
C ALA A 55 0.85 -1.90 -1.25
N ARG A 56 0.35 -0.95 -0.45
CA ARG A 56 0.28 0.47 -0.82
C ARG A 56 1.67 1.03 -1.12
N LYS A 57 2.65 0.71 -0.27
CA LYS A 57 4.05 1.11 -0.47
C LYS A 57 4.60 0.59 -1.81
N SER A 58 4.33 -0.67 -2.13
CA SER A 58 4.77 -1.30 -3.39
C SER A 58 4.16 -0.62 -4.62
N TYR A 59 2.85 -0.39 -4.62
CA TYR A 59 2.19 0.31 -5.74
C TYR A 59 2.60 1.76 -5.86
N GLY A 60 2.82 2.46 -4.74
CA GLY A 60 3.34 3.83 -4.72
C GLY A 60 4.76 3.95 -5.30
N ALA A 61 5.65 2.99 -4.97
CA ALA A 61 7.00 2.94 -5.53
C ALA A 61 6.97 2.70 -7.05
N MET A 62 6.18 1.73 -7.51
CA MET A 62 6.05 1.40 -8.95
C MET A 62 5.37 2.50 -9.76
N ALA A 63 4.49 3.28 -9.14
CA ALA A 63 3.85 4.44 -9.76
C ALA A 63 4.78 5.67 -9.88
N GLY A 64 5.97 5.62 -9.29
CA GLY A 64 6.88 6.77 -9.17
C GLY A 64 6.42 7.82 -8.14
N VAL A 65 5.51 7.45 -7.23
CA VAL A 65 4.92 8.34 -6.22
C VAL A 65 5.69 8.29 -4.89
N VAL A 66 6.40 7.18 -4.62
CA VAL A 66 7.25 7.03 -3.44
C VAL A 66 8.69 6.88 -3.90
N SER A 67 9.52 7.90 -3.65
CA SER A 67 10.98 7.77 -3.79
C SER A 67 11.46 6.73 -2.80
N VAL A 68 11.88 5.56 -3.29
CA VAL A 68 12.62 4.60 -2.46
C VAL A 68 14.01 5.20 -2.28
N SER A 69 14.22 5.98 -1.22
CA SER A 69 15.57 6.35 -0.80
C SER A 69 16.30 5.07 -0.40
N ASN A 70 17.13 4.58 -1.31
CA ASN A 70 18.09 3.54 -1.03
C ASN A 70 19.18 4.15 -0.15
N ALA A 71 18.98 4.16 1.17
CA ALA A 71 20.06 4.41 2.12
C ALA A 71 20.89 3.12 2.17
N ALA A 72 22.04 3.18 1.49
CA ALA A 72 23.10 2.17 1.52
C ALA A 72 23.88 2.24 2.84
#